data_AF-A0AA41L492-F1
#
_entry.id   AF-A0AA41L492-F1
#
_cell.length_a   1.000
_cell.length_b   1.000
_cell.length_c   1.000
_cell.angle_alpha   90.00
_cell.angle_beta   90.00
_cell.angle_gamma   90.00
#
_symmetry.space_group_name_H-M   'P 1'
#
loop_
_entity.id
_entity.type
_entity.pdbx_description
1 polymer ?
#
loop_
_entity_poly.entity_id
_entity_poly.type
_entity_poly.pdbx_seq_one_letter_code
_entity_poly.pdbx_strand_id
1 'polypeptide(L)'
;MKNWFASQRGAYFFLLLGIGLMMLFVALERNFPNAEQLETASGRVAWSQSAQGGLYFTLDGEQRQFVLFVKGDSDQRLRAAIRDAEAYPIKVRFHPGQVSSPGFLQGRFYAVYGVSVGGKEVSSLATVRGSYRRDNLIALAMGVLFAAYGGTRVWNFRNAAVDAPAVRHRRPR
;
A
#
# COMPACT_ATOMS: atom_id res chain seq x y z
N MET A 1 23.41 17.41 -22.82
CA MET A 1 21.96 17.32 -22.51
C MET A 1 21.63 18.46 -21.55
N LYS A 2 20.67 19.34 -21.86
CA LYS A 2 20.26 20.42 -20.95
C LYS A 2 19.68 19.79 -19.67
N ASN A 3 20.07 20.30 -18.49
CA ASN A 3 19.58 19.85 -17.19
C ASN A 3 18.08 20.12 -17.05
N TRP A 4 17.24 19.26 -17.63
CA TRP A 4 15.77 19.35 -17.59
C TRP A 4 15.26 19.39 -16.15
N PHE A 5 15.90 18.64 -15.25
CA PHE A 5 15.65 18.68 -13.82
C PHE A 5 15.85 20.07 -13.22
N ALA A 6 16.80 20.87 -13.72
CA ALA A 6 17.06 22.23 -13.26
C ALA A 6 16.06 23.27 -13.83
N SER A 7 15.21 22.89 -14.78
CA SER A 7 14.25 23.81 -15.42
C SER A 7 12.96 24.01 -14.62
N GLN A 8 12.17 25.01 -15.01
CA GLN A 8 10.82 25.25 -14.50
C GLN A 8 9.90 24.04 -14.70
N ARG A 9 10.04 23.31 -15.82
CA ARG A 9 9.28 22.08 -16.09
C ARG A 9 9.63 20.97 -15.08
N GLY A 10 10.91 20.85 -14.72
CA GLY A 10 11.36 19.94 -13.67
C GLY A 10 10.77 20.28 -12.30
N ALA A 11 10.64 21.58 -11.97
CA ALA A 11 10.03 22.00 -10.71
C ALA A 11 8.54 21.61 -10.61
N TYR A 12 7.76 21.83 -11.68
CA TYR A 12 6.37 21.38 -11.73
C TYR A 12 6.25 19.85 -11.68
N PHE A 13 7.16 19.12 -12.34
CA PHE A 13 7.18 17.66 -12.26
C PHE A 13 7.32 17.15 -10.83
N PHE A 14 8.31 17.65 -10.05
CA PHE A 14 8.47 17.24 -8.66
C PHE A 14 7.27 17.63 -7.79
N LEU A 15 6.70 18.81 -8.01
CA LEU A 15 5.52 19.26 -7.28
C LEU A 15 4.33 18.32 -7.52
N LEU A 16 4.02 18.02 -8.79
CA LEU A 16 2.92 17.14 -9.17
C LEU A 16 3.15 15.69 -8.75
N LEU A 17 4.40 15.21 -8.84
CA LEU A 17 4.78 13.89 -8.34
C LEU A 17 4.52 13.80 -6.82
N GLY A 18 4.93 14.82 -6.07
CA GLY A 18 4.70 14.87 -4.63
C GLY A 18 3.22 14.84 -4.27
N ILE A 19 2.42 15.68 -4.94
CA ILE A 19 0.96 15.69 -4.81
C ILE A 19 0.35 14.32 -5.17
N GLY A 20 0.80 13.70 -6.25
CA GLY A 20 0.34 12.38 -6.68
C GLY A 20 0.61 11.30 -5.63
N LEU A 21 1.79 11.27 -5.03
CA LEU A 21 2.13 10.33 -3.95
C LEU A 21 1.29 10.56 -2.68
N MET A 22 1.03 11.82 -2.32
CA MET A 22 0.14 12.13 -1.19
C MET A 22 -1.30 11.67 -1.46
N MET A 23 -1.82 11.91 -2.68
CA MET A 23 -3.15 11.41 -3.07
C MET A 23 -3.21 9.88 -3.10
N LEU A 24 -2.13 9.21 -3.55
CA LEU A 24 -2.03 7.76 -3.51
C LEU A 24 -2.14 7.22 -2.08
N PHE A 25 -1.45 7.83 -1.12
CA PHE A 25 -1.59 7.46 0.30
C PHE A 25 -3.06 7.54 0.77
N VAL A 26 -3.74 8.66 0.48
CA VAL A 26 -5.15 8.85 0.86
C VAL A 26 -6.06 7.81 0.19
N ALA A 27 -5.85 7.53 -1.09
CA ALA A 27 -6.61 6.53 -1.82
C ALA A 27 -6.41 5.12 -1.24
N LEU A 28 -5.18 4.74 -0.89
CA LEU A 28 -4.87 3.46 -0.26
C LEU A 28 -5.52 3.31 1.12
N GLU A 29 -5.51 4.37 1.94
CA GLU A 29 -6.15 4.35 3.26
C GLU A 29 -7.67 4.23 3.14
N ARG A 30 -8.28 4.95 2.19
CA ARG A 30 -9.73 4.92 1.95
C ARG A 30 -10.22 3.58 1.39
N ASN A 31 -9.41 2.92 0.56
CA ASN A 31 -9.75 1.64 -0.04
C ASN A 31 -9.46 0.45 0.89
N PHE A 32 -8.91 0.67 2.09
CA PHE A 32 -8.69 -0.40 3.05
C PHE A 32 -10.02 -0.90 3.62
N PRO A 33 -10.29 -2.22 3.63
CA PRO A 33 -11.60 -2.75 3.95
C PRO A 33 -12.03 -2.46 5.40
N ASN A 34 -13.34 -2.26 5.56
CA ASN A 34 -13.99 -2.11 6.87
C ASN A 34 -14.48 -3.47 7.39
N ALA A 35 -14.71 -3.58 8.70
CA ALA A 35 -15.10 -4.84 9.34
C ALA A 35 -16.38 -5.46 8.74
N GLU A 36 -17.33 -4.64 8.33
CA GLU A 36 -18.61 -5.07 7.72
C GLU A 36 -18.44 -5.70 6.34
N GLN A 37 -17.31 -5.45 5.66
CA GLN A 37 -17.00 -6.00 4.34
C GLN A 37 -16.26 -7.35 4.43
N LEU A 38 -15.95 -7.81 5.64
CA LEU A 38 -15.18 -9.02 5.86
C LEU A 38 -16.10 -10.18 6.20
N GLU A 39 -15.91 -11.28 5.48
CA GLU A 39 -16.49 -12.57 5.81
C GLU A 39 -15.54 -13.37 6.71
N THR A 40 -16.08 -14.37 7.39
CA THR A 40 -15.29 -15.29 8.22
C THR A 40 -15.35 -16.70 7.68
N ALA A 41 -14.19 -17.37 7.64
CA ALA A 41 -14.08 -18.80 7.38
C ALA A 41 -13.33 -19.46 8.54
N SER A 42 -13.62 -20.72 8.83
CA SER A 42 -13.01 -21.45 9.93
C SER A 42 -12.74 -22.90 9.55
N GLY A 43 -11.58 -23.40 9.92
CA GLY A 43 -11.18 -24.77 9.65
C GLY A 43 -9.75 -25.02 10.10
N ARG A 44 -9.28 -26.26 9.93
CA ARG A 44 -7.85 -26.57 10.10
C ARG A 44 -7.09 -26.22 8.83
N VAL A 45 -5.83 -25.86 8.96
CA VAL A 45 -4.99 -25.58 7.78
C VAL A 45 -4.72 -26.90 7.07
N ALA A 46 -5.28 -27.08 5.87
CA ALA A 46 -5.11 -28.31 5.10
C ALA A 46 -3.77 -28.30 4.34
N TRP A 47 -3.39 -27.14 3.84
CA TRP A 47 -2.14 -26.90 3.12
C TRP A 47 -1.72 -25.45 3.27
N SER A 48 -0.41 -25.19 3.27
CA SER A 48 0.13 -23.83 3.19
C SER A 48 1.44 -23.78 2.40
N GLN A 49 1.67 -22.67 1.69
CA GLN A 49 2.90 -22.39 0.96
C GLN A 49 3.24 -20.91 1.02
N SER A 50 4.51 -20.60 1.32
CA SER A 50 5.02 -19.23 1.23
C SER A 50 5.60 -18.96 -0.15
N ALA A 51 5.14 -17.89 -0.81
CA ALA A 51 5.60 -17.50 -2.14
C ALA A 51 5.35 -15.99 -2.37
N GLN A 52 6.17 -15.34 -3.20
CA GLN A 52 6.01 -13.95 -3.68
C GLN A 52 5.38 -12.97 -2.67
N GLY A 53 5.92 -12.92 -1.45
CA GLY A 53 5.47 -11.94 -0.46
C GLY A 53 4.11 -12.27 0.20
N GLY A 54 3.67 -13.53 0.19
CA GLY A 54 2.49 -14.00 0.90
C GLY A 54 2.62 -15.43 1.43
N LEU A 55 1.73 -15.79 2.35
CA LEU A 55 1.42 -17.17 2.73
C LEU A 55 0.07 -17.52 2.12
N TYR A 56 0.08 -18.48 1.21
CA TYR A 56 -1.09 -19.06 0.57
C TYR A 56 -1.49 -20.31 1.34
N PHE A 57 -2.77 -20.50 1.60
CA PHE A 57 -3.25 -21.65 2.36
C PHE A 57 -4.71 -21.97 2.08
N THR A 58 -5.12 -23.16 2.48
CA THR A 58 -6.52 -23.64 2.44
C THR A 58 -6.97 -24.09 3.81
N LEU A 59 -8.29 -24.11 4.02
CA LEU A 59 -8.90 -24.62 5.24
C LEU A 59 -9.69 -25.90 4.94
N ASP A 60 -9.55 -26.91 5.78
CA ASP A 60 -10.39 -28.10 5.73
C ASP A 60 -11.87 -27.72 5.86
N GLY A 61 -12.69 -28.24 4.94
CA GLY A 61 -14.13 -27.93 4.86
C GLY A 61 -14.46 -26.64 4.11
N GLU A 62 -13.47 -25.88 3.65
CA GLU A 62 -13.69 -24.68 2.83
C GLU A 62 -13.22 -24.92 1.38
N GLN A 63 -14.05 -24.54 0.41
CA GLN A 63 -13.65 -24.55 -1.00
C GLN A 63 -12.76 -23.35 -1.36
N ARG A 64 -12.74 -22.33 -0.51
CA ARG A 64 -12.03 -21.07 -0.73
C ARG A 64 -10.56 -21.22 -0.35
N GLN A 65 -9.70 -20.56 -1.12
CA GLN A 65 -8.27 -20.48 -0.84
C GLN A 65 -7.94 -19.08 -0.33
N PHE A 66 -6.96 -18.97 0.56
CA PHE A 66 -6.68 -17.74 1.28
C PHE A 66 -5.23 -17.30 1.09
N VAL A 67 -5.01 -15.99 1.11
CA VAL A 67 -3.67 -15.41 1.10
C VAL A 67 -3.53 -14.39 2.22
N LEU A 68 -2.44 -14.53 2.95
CA LEU A 68 -1.96 -13.55 3.91
C LEU A 68 -0.74 -12.84 3.32
N PHE A 69 -0.86 -11.54 3.03
CA PHE A 69 0.24 -10.75 2.49
C PHE A 69 1.24 -10.34 3.59
N VAL A 70 2.54 -10.33 3.26
CA VAL A 70 3.63 -9.88 4.16
C VAL A 70 3.37 -8.47 4.70
N LYS A 71 2.79 -7.59 3.89
CA LYS A 71 2.46 -6.21 4.29
C LYS A 71 1.49 -6.16 5.48
N GLY A 72 0.63 -7.17 5.63
CA GLY A 72 -0.25 -7.34 6.78
C GLY A 72 0.36 -8.09 7.97
N ASP A 73 1.57 -8.63 7.80
CA ASP A 73 2.29 -9.50 8.73
C ASP A 73 3.77 -9.06 8.86
N SER A 74 3.98 -7.80 9.26
CA SER A 74 5.31 -7.19 9.37
C SER A 74 6.23 -7.95 10.31
N ASP A 75 5.66 -8.52 11.38
CA ASP A 75 6.40 -9.18 12.45
C ASP A 75 6.48 -10.71 12.25
N GLN A 76 5.99 -11.22 11.12
CA GLN A 76 5.91 -12.65 10.77
C GLN A 76 5.06 -13.51 11.72
N ARG A 77 4.41 -12.89 12.71
CA ARG A 77 3.63 -13.55 13.77
C ARG A 77 2.45 -14.32 13.21
N LEU A 78 1.79 -13.80 12.19
CA LEU A 78 0.64 -14.48 11.59
C LEU A 78 1.06 -15.75 10.86
N ARG A 79 2.16 -15.70 10.11
CA ARG A 79 2.67 -16.89 9.42
C ARG A 79 3.15 -17.95 10.39
N ALA A 80 3.83 -17.57 11.47
CA ALA A 80 4.18 -18.49 12.54
C ALA A 80 2.92 -19.14 13.13
N ALA A 81 1.92 -18.34 13.50
CA ALA A 81 0.68 -18.84 14.08
C ALA A 81 -0.09 -19.80 13.15
N ILE A 82 -0.13 -19.55 11.84
CA ILE A 82 -0.79 -20.45 10.88
C ILE A 82 -0.01 -21.76 10.72
N ARG A 83 1.33 -21.70 10.70
CA ARG A 83 2.18 -22.91 10.61
C ARG A 83 2.12 -23.76 11.86
N ASP A 84 2.08 -23.12 13.03
CA ASP A 84 2.08 -23.81 14.32
C ASP A 84 0.67 -24.29 14.73
N ALA A 85 -0.39 -23.85 14.02
CA ALA A 85 -1.77 -24.20 14.30
C ALA A 85 -2.20 -25.59 13.80
N GLU A 86 -1.29 -26.53 13.55
CA GLU A 86 -1.64 -27.90 13.09
C GLU A 86 -2.68 -28.57 13.99
N ALA A 87 -2.63 -28.33 15.30
CA ALA A 87 -3.54 -28.94 16.27
C ALA A 87 -4.89 -28.21 16.44
N TYR A 88 -5.01 -26.94 16.03
CA TYR A 88 -6.14 -26.09 16.39
C TYR A 88 -6.82 -25.47 15.16
N PRO A 89 -8.17 -25.41 15.12
CA PRO A 89 -8.85 -24.70 14.05
C PRO A 89 -8.49 -23.21 14.08
N ILE A 90 -8.26 -22.66 12.90
CA ILE A 90 -8.07 -21.23 12.69
C ILE A 90 -9.36 -20.61 12.15
N LYS A 91 -9.62 -19.38 12.55
CA LYS A 91 -10.68 -18.53 12.00
C LYS A 91 -10.04 -17.34 11.32
N VAL A 92 -10.37 -17.13 10.06
CA VAL A 92 -9.84 -16.03 9.24
C VAL A 92 -10.94 -15.05 8.89
N ARG A 93 -10.61 -13.76 8.84
CA ARG A 93 -11.45 -12.70 8.28
C ARG A 93 -10.90 -12.33 6.92
N PHE A 94 -11.69 -12.41 5.87
CA PHE A 94 -11.23 -12.15 4.50
C PHE A 94 -12.23 -11.28 3.75
N HIS A 95 -11.77 -10.61 2.70
CA HIS A 95 -12.63 -9.77 1.87
C HIS A 95 -13.04 -10.53 0.59
N PRO A 96 -14.33 -10.83 0.36
CA PRO A 96 -14.78 -11.66 -0.77
C PRO A 96 -14.53 -10.98 -2.14
N GLY A 97 -14.57 -9.65 -2.18
CA GLY A 97 -14.28 -8.87 -3.39
C GLY A 97 -12.78 -8.68 -3.71
N GLN A 98 -11.87 -9.12 -2.83
CA GLN A 98 -10.43 -8.95 -3.05
C GLN A 98 -9.76 -10.30 -3.27
N VAL A 99 -9.63 -10.63 -4.56
CA VAL A 99 -9.16 -11.92 -5.01
C VAL A 99 -7.87 -11.75 -5.81
N SER A 100 -6.88 -12.58 -5.48
CA SER A 100 -5.64 -12.72 -6.23
C SER A 100 -5.62 -14.07 -6.94
N SER A 101 -5.17 -14.08 -8.20
CA SER A 101 -4.93 -15.30 -8.97
C SER A 101 -3.48 -15.31 -9.44
N PRO A 102 -2.53 -15.65 -8.54
CA PRO A 102 -1.11 -15.63 -8.87
C PRO A 102 -0.80 -16.67 -9.96
N GLY A 103 0.01 -16.31 -10.96
CA GLY A 103 0.34 -17.23 -12.07
C GLY A 103 1.16 -18.47 -11.68
N PHE A 104 1.65 -18.54 -10.43
CA PHE A 104 2.44 -19.65 -9.91
C PHE A 104 1.64 -20.62 -9.02
N LEU A 105 0.36 -20.32 -8.72
CA LEU A 105 -0.54 -21.24 -8.01
C LEU A 105 -1.89 -21.30 -8.74
N GLN A 106 -2.47 -22.49 -8.80
CA GLN A 106 -3.81 -22.64 -9.37
C GLN A 106 -4.87 -22.25 -8.35
N GLY A 107 -5.76 -21.34 -8.73
CA GLY A 107 -6.94 -20.99 -7.94
C GLY A 107 -7.12 -19.50 -7.72
N ARG A 108 -8.10 -19.18 -6.88
CA ARG A 108 -8.50 -17.82 -6.49
C ARG A 108 -8.27 -17.69 -4.99
N PHE A 109 -7.40 -16.76 -4.61
CA PHE A 109 -6.99 -16.55 -3.23
C PHE A 109 -7.59 -15.27 -2.68
N TYR A 110 -8.34 -15.40 -1.60
CA TYR A 110 -8.98 -14.27 -0.91
C TYR A 110 -8.02 -13.66 0.11
N ALA A 111 -7.91 -12.33 0.08
CA ALA A 111 -7.03 -11.60 0.98
C ALA A 111 -7.54 -11.65 2.44
N VAL A 112 -6.68 -12.09 3.34
CA VAL A 112 -6.97 -12.22 4.78
C VAL A 112 -6.53 -10.98 5.53
N TYR A 113 -7.42 -10.49 6.39
CA TYR A 113 -7.31 -9.25 7.16
C TYR A 113 -7.38 -9.45 8.68
N GLY A 114 -7.52 -10.69 9.14
CA GLY A 114 -7.46 -11.03 10.56
C GLY A 114 -7.48 -12.54 10.76
N VAL A 115 -6.80 -13.02 11.80
CA VAL A 115 -6.66 -14.44 12.12
C VAL A 115 -6.84 -14.64 13.62
N SER A 116 -7.59 -15.67 13.99
CA SER A 116 -7.70 -16.20 15.34
C SER A 116 -7.36 -17.69 15.33
N VAL A 117 -6.65 -18.16 16.35
CA VAL A 117 -6.24 -19.57 16.50
C VAL A 117 -6.78 -20.07 17.83
N GLY A 118 -7.54 -21.17 17.81
CA GLY A 118 -8.12 -21.74 19.05
C GLY A 118 -8.99 -20.74 19.84
N GLY A 119 -9.65 -19.80 19.15
CA GLY A 119 -10.46 -18.75 19.76
C GLY A 119 -9.71 -17.51 20.25
N LYS A 120 -8.37 -17.52 20.24
CA LYS A 120 -7.55 -16.35 20.56
C LYS A 120 -7.24 -15.54 19.30
N GLU A 121 -7.54 -14.26 19.31
CA GLU A 121 -7.21 -13.36 18.21
C GLU A 121 -5.68 -13.16 18.16
N VAL A 122 -5.07 -13.54 17.03
CA VAL A 122 -3.64 -13.40 16.78
C VAL A 122 -3.35 -12.10 16.04
N SER A 123 -4.23 -11.74 15.09
CA SER A 123 -4.19 -10.44 14.43
C SER A 123 -5.60 -9.94 14.15
N SER A 124 -5.83 -8.69 14.52
CA SER A 124 -7.08 -7.99 14.27
C SER A 124 -7.00 -7.22 12.94
N LEU A 125 -8.16 -6.80 12.43
CA LEU A 125 -8.24 -5.87 11.31
C LEU A 125 -7.44 -4.59 11.56
N ALA A 126 -7.49 -4.07 12.80
CA ALA A 126 -6.76 -2.86 13.19
C ALA A 126 -5.25 -3.06 13.13
N THR A 127 -4.76 -4.24 13.54
CA THR A 127 -3.35 -4.61 13.43
C THR A 127 -2.91 -4.65 11.97
N VAL A 128 -3.67 -5.33 11.09
CA VAL A 128 -3.35 -5.40 9.66
C VAL A 128 -3.41 -4.01 9.02
N ARG A 129 -4.43 -3.20 9.32
CA ARG A 129 -4.53 -1.80 8.85
C ARG A 129 -3.31 -0.99 9.29
N GLY A 130 -2.88 -1.14 10.54
CA GLY A 130 -1.70 -0.47 11.08
C GLY A 130 -0.42 -0.79 10.31
N SER A 131 -0.21 -2.08 9.97
CA SER A 131 0.94 -2.52 9.16
C SER A 131 0.89 -1.95 7.75
N TYR A 132 -0.28 -1.98 7.10
CA TYR A 132 -0.46 -1.38 5.77
C TYR A 132 -0.21 0.13 5.79
N ARG A 133 -0.76 0.83 6.79
CA ARG A 133 -0.60 2.27 6.93
C ARG A 133 0.87 2.64 7.15
N ARG A 134 1.59 1.89 7.99
CA ARG A 134 3.03 2.11 8.24
C ARG A 134 3.86 1.99 6.97
N ASP A 135 3.60 0.99 6.14
CA ASP A 135 4.27 0.84 4.85
C ASP A 135 3.90 1.99 3.89
N ASN A 136 2.63 2.40 3.87
CA ASN A 136 2.16 3.52 3.05
C ASN A 136 2.72 4.90 3.50
N LEU A 137 3.14 5.06 4.76
CA LEU A 137 3.72 6.32 5.25
C LEU A 137 4.96 6.74 4.48
N ILE A 138 5.71 5.80 3.90
CA ILE A 138 6.87 6.11 3.05
C ILE A 138 6.43 6.91 1.82
N ALA A 139 5.33 6.51 1.17
CA ALA A 139 4.78 7.24 0.02
C ALA A 139 4.33 8.64 0.43
N LEU A 140 3.71 8.80 1.59
CA LEU A 140 3.32 10.10 2.13
C LEU A 140 4.55 10.99 2.39
N ALA A 141 5.56 10.46 3.07
CA ALA A 141 6.79 11.20 3.38
C ALA A 141 7.50 11.66 2.11
N MET A 142 7.68 10.76 1.14
CA MET A 142 8.24 11.09 -0.18
C MET A 142 7.38 12.11 -0.93
N GLY A 143 6.06 11.99 -0.83
CA GLY A 143 5.11 12.93 -1.41
C GLY A 143 5.29 14.35 -0.87
N VAL A 144 5.39 14.50 0.46
CA VAL A 144 5.65 15.78 1.12
C VAL A 144 7.00 16.36 0.70
N LEU A 145 8.06 15.54 0.68
CA LEU A 145 9.39 15.99 0.29
C LEU A 145 9.43 16.51 -1.16
N PHE A 146 8.85 15.77 -2.10
CA PHE A 146 8.81 16.20 -3.50
C PHE A 146 7.90 17.42 -3.73
N ALA A 147 6.76 17.48 -3.02
CA ALA A 147 5.86 18.63 -3.10
C ALA A 147 6.53 19.90 -2.55
N ALA A 148 7.21 19.80 -1.41
CA ALA A 148 7.97 20.91 -0.83
C ALA A 148 9.10 21.35 -1.76
N TYR A 149 9.93 20.41 -2.23
CA TYR A 149 11.05 20.71 -3.12
C TYR A 149 10.59 21.35 -4.44
N GLY A 150 9.58 20.75 -5.10
CA GLY A 150 8.99 21.29 -6.32
C GLY A 150 8.34 22.66 -6.10
N GLY A 151 7.60 22.80 -4.99
CA GLY A 151 6.94 24.05 -4.59
C GLY A 151 7.92 25.20 -4.36
N THR A 152 8.99 24.98 -3.59
CA THR A 152 10.05 25.97 -3.38
C THR A 152 10.69 26.39 -4.71
N ARG A 153 10.92 25.45 -5.63
CA ARG A 153 11.51 25.77 -6.92
C ARG A 153 10.57 26.55 -7.83
N VAL A 154 9.28 26.18 -7.88
CA VAL A 154 8.26 26.95 -8.60
C VAL A 154 8.18 28.37 -8.05
N TRP A 155 8.18 28.53 -6.73
CA TRP A 155 8.20 29.84 -6.07
C TRP A 155 9.41 30.68 -6.48
N ASN A 156 10.61 30.10 -6.44
CA ASN A 156 11.84 30.79 -6.82
C ASN A 156 11.81 31.24 -8.30
N PHE A 157 11.32 30.40 -9.21
CA PHE A 157 11.17 30.77 -10.61
C PHE A 157 10.14 31.88 -10.83
N ARG A 158 9.04 31.89 -10.06
CA ARG A 158 8.04 32.95 -10.12
C ARG A 158 8.63 34.29 -9.68
N ASN A 159 9.37 34.31 -8.58
CA ASN A 159 9.98 35.55 -8.08
C ASN A 159 11.06 36.06 -9.03
N ALA A 160 11.93 35.19 -9.55
CA ALA A 160 12.94 35.56 -10.53
C ALA A 160 12.34 36.13 -11.83
N ALA A 161 11.14 35.70 -12.22
CA ALA A 161 10.42 36.25 -13.37
C ALA A 161 9.79 37.62 -13.08
N VAL A 162 9.36 37.88 -11.84
CA VAL A 162 8.82 39.18 -11.39
C VAL A 162 9.92 40.23 -11.29
N ASP A 163 11.10 39.84 -10.79
CA ASP A 163 12.25 40.72 -10.58
C ASP A 163 13.07 40.99 -11.87
N ALA A 164 12.72 40.33 -12.99
CA ALA A 164 13.41 40.53 -14.25
C ALA A 164 13.12 41.94 -14.79
N PRO A 165 14.16 42.78 -15.04
CA PRO A 165 13.96 44.14 -15.53
C PRO A 165 13.21 44.11 -16.87
N ALA A 166 12.15 44.91 -16.98
CA ALA A 166 11.39 45.05 -18.21
C ALA A 166 12.35 45.44 -19.35
N VAL A 167 12.59 44.51 -20.28
CA VAL A 167 13.40 44.75 -21.47
C VAL A 167 12.69 45.84 -22.27
N ARG A 168 13.15 47.08 -22.11
CA ARG A 168 12.72 48.20 -22.96
C ARG A 168 13.20 47.89 -24.37
N HIS A 169 12.34 47.30 -25.18
CA HIS A 169 12.54 47.26 -26.63
C HIS A 169 12.62 48.71 -27.13
N ARG A 170 13.84 49.21 -27.32
CA ARG A 170 14.09 50.42 -28.10
C ARG A 170 13.58 50.12 -29.51
N ARG A 171 12.49 50.77 -29.92
CA ARG A 171 12.08 50.76 -31.33
C ARG A 171 13.24 51.34 -32.17
N PRO A 172 13.72 50.64 -33.21
CA PRO A 172 14.59 51.27 -34.19
C PRO A 172 13.78 52.39 -34.88
N ARG A 173 14.40 53.57 -34.97
CA ARG A 173 13.89 54.72 -35.73
C ARG A 173 14.22 54.54 -37.20
#